data_AF-E1NUC8-F1
#
_entry.id   AF-E1NUC8-F1
#
_cell.length_a   1.000
_cell.length_b   1.000
_cell.length_c   1.000
_cell.angle_alpha   90.00
_cell.angle_beta   90.00
_cell.angle_gamma   90.00
#
_symmetry.space_group_name_H-M   'P 1'
#
loop_
_entity.id
_entity.type
_entity.pdbx_description
1 polymer ?
#
loop_
_entity_poly.entity_id
_entity_poly.type
_entity_poly.pdbx_seq_one_letter_code
_entity_poly.pdbx_strand_id
1 'polypeptide(L)'
;MANIITLILIVNMIISFYIVFRHQRSVATSWAWLIILLIFPVAGFIIYGFIGRGISKENLFAINKQKHISLDKVNKMQAYSLEKIFSNDTSHKAIQLIKYFNNQKEAPLSKNNAIEIYTDNQSNFQKIFNDMQNAHHTINVEYYSFMNDQLGNKFLNLLIDKAKNGIKVRIIFDPWGSLGTKLSWFKPLIKVGGEVIPFITSQNNIKKYRINYHMHRKIVVIDGKIAWTGGYNIGDQYIGHNKKFGYWRDTNIRLVGPAALLLQERFVMDWNASNDYKHTIKFSDLLFPKCNNDPYNTNHSTVQVVNDGPDKEVPYLRNGMIKLMMMAKESIWIQTPYLIPDDPMIATWVTAATSGVDVRIMIPCMPDHIGIYRATEWYANYLMNMGIKIYIYEKGFLHAKTVTIDNDFSTVGSMNQDYRSYLLNFEDEIIIYDNTITKQLKDIFKHDMCECYQLT
;
A
#
# COMPACT_ATOMS: atom_id res chain seq x y z
N MET A 1 0.15 -22.92 48.92
CA MET A 1 -0.38 -22.77 47.54
C MET A 1 -1.06 -21.41 47.32
N ALA A 2 -2.01 -21.01 48.18
CA ALA A 2 -2.70 -19.70 48.08
C ALA A 2 -1.74 -18.50 48.01
N ASN A 3 -0.72 -18.44 48.88
CA ASN A 3 0.25 -17.32 48.90
C ASN A 3 1.07 -17.19 47.60
N ILE A 4 1.32 -18.30 46.90
CA ILE A 4 2.08 -18.30 45.64
C ILE A 4 1.19 -17.79 44.49
N ILE A 5 -0.07 -18.24 44.44
CA ILE A 5 -1.03 -17.78 43.43
C ILE A 5 -1.30 -16.28 43.59
N THR A 6 -1.54 -15.80 44.83
CA THR A 6 -1.72 -14.38 45.11
C THR A 6 -0.49 -13.56 44.73
N LEU A 7 0.72 -14.06 45.03
CA LEU A 7 1.97 -13.41 44.61
C LEU A 7 2.07 -13.31 43.08
N ILE A 8 1.77 -14.39 42.35
CA ILE A 8 1.76 -14.40 40.88
C ILE A 8 0.78 -13.38 40.33
N LEU A 9 -0.44 -13.28 40.89
CA LEU A 9 -1.45 -12.32 40.44
C LEU A 9 -1.02 -10.87 40.70
N ILE A 10 -0.45 -10.57 41.87
CA ILE A 10 0.06 -9.23 42.20
C ILE A 10 1.21 -8.84 41.25
N VAL A 11 2.18 -9.74 41.05
CA VAL A 11 3.31 -9.51 40.14
C VAL A 11 2.79 -9.33 38.70
N ASN A 12 1.87 -10.17 38.25
CA ASN A 12 1.24 -10.06 36.94
C ASN A 12 0.56 -8.69 36.76
N MET A 13 -0.21 -8.24 37.75
CA MET A 13 -0.86 -6.93 37.73
C MET A 13 0.16 -5.79 37.60
N ILE A 14 1.18 -5.75 38.47
CA ILE A 14 2.21 -4.70 38.45
C ILE A 14 2.91 -4.64 37.09
N ILE A 15 3.31 -5.80 36.55
CA ILE A 15 3.96 -5.89 35.24
C ILE A 15 3.01 -5.47 34.13
N SER A 16 1.72 -5.81 34.21
CA SER A 16 0.71 -5.44 33.21
C SER A 16 0.56 -3.93 33.11
N PHE A 17 0.40 -3.25 34.26
CA PHE A 17 0.34 -1.79 34.31
C PHE A 17 1.63 -1.15 33.78
N TYR A 18 2.80 -1.64 34.22
CA TYR A 18 4.08 -1.14 33.72
C TYR A 18 4.19 -1.29 32.19
N ILE A 19 3.87 -2.46 31.63
CA ILE A 19 3.99 -2.73 30.20
C ILE A 19 3.05 -1.83 29.38
N VAL A 20 1.79 -1.73 29.79
CA VAL A 20 0.78 -0.95 29.07
C VAL A 20 1.09 0.54 29.11
N PHE A 21 1.38 1.09 30.29
CA PHE A 21 1.56 2.53 30.47
C PHE A 21 2.98 3.03 30.15
N ARG A 22 3.96 2.15 29.97
CA ARG A 22 5.31 2.55 29.51
C ARG A 22 5.32 3.14 28.09
N HIS A 23 4.34 2.78 27.25
CA HIS A 23 4.29 3.23 25.86
C HIS A 23 3.01 4.01 25.63
N GLN A 24 3.10 5.15 24.95
CA GLN A 24 1.92 5.91 24.54
C GLN A 24 1.11 5.09 23.53
N ARG A 25 -0.17 4.90 23.81
CA ARG A 25 -1.14 4.17 22.99
C ARG A 25 -2.49 4.87 23.08
N SER A 26 -3.41 4.56 22.18
CA SER A 26 -4.80 5.00 22.35
C SER A 26 -5.38 4.38 23.64
N VAL A 27 -6.29 5.13 24.28
CA VAL A 27 -6.95 4.70 25.51
C VAL A 27 -7.60 3.33 25.34
N ALA A 28 -8.30 3.12 24.22
CA ALA A 28 -8.91 1.84 23.89
C ALA A 28 -7.89 0.69 23.79
N THR A 29 -6.75 0.91 23.14
CA THR A 29 -5.68 -0.10 23.03
C THR A 29 -5.08 -0.43 24.39
N SER A 30 -4.86 0.58 25.24
CA SER A 30 -4.37 0.39 26.60
C SER A 30 -5.33 -0.46 27.42
N TRP A 31 -6.62 -0.16 27.39
CA TRP A 31 -7.65 -0.96 28.07
C TRP A 31 -7.73 -2.39 27.54
N ALA A 32 -7.73 -2.57 26.22
CA ALA A 32 -7.75 -3.91 25.62
C ALA A 32 -6.59 -4.78 26.11
N TRP A 33 -5.38 -4.22 26.16
CA TRP A 33 -4.22 -4.96 26.68
C TRP A 33 -4.26 -5.16 28.19
N LEU A 34 -4.71 -4.18 28.98
CA LEU A 34 -4.89 -4.40 30.42
C LEU A 34 -5.88 -5.54 30.69
N ILE A 35 -7.01 -5.57 29.99
CA ILE A 35 -8.02 -6.63 30.14
C ILE A 35 -7.40 -7.99 29.82
N ILE A 36 -6.72 -8.14 28.68
CA ILE A 36 -6.09 -9.41 28.30
C ILE A 36 -5.05 -9.85 29.33
N LEU A 37 -4.19 -8.92 29.77
CA LEU A 37 -3.09 -9.23 30.69
C LEU A 37 -3.58 -9.55 32.11
N LEU A 38 -4.69 -8.94 32.55
CA LEU A 38 -5.28 -9.19 33.86
C LEU A 38 -6.15 -10.45 33.89
N ILE A 39 -6.94 -10.72 32.84
CA ILE A 39 -7.82 -11.90 32.76
C ILE A 39 -7.01 -13.18 32.52
N PHE A 40 -5.91 -13.10 31.76
CA PHE A 40 -5.06 -14.25 31.45
C PHE A 40 -3.65 -14.09 32.03
N PRO A 41 -3.45 -14.31 33.34
CA PRO A 41 -2.11 -14.23 33.94
C PRO A 41 -1.12 -15.14 33.23
N VAL A 42 0.11 -14.66 33.01
CA VAL A 42 1.17 -15.34 32.23
C VAL A 42 0.85 -15.51 30.74
N ALA A 43 -0.28 -16.13 30.38
CA ALA A 43 -0.68 -16.36 28.98
C ALA A 43 -0.91 -15.05 28.21
N GLY A 44 -1.48 -14.03 28.86
CA GLY A 44 -1.65 -12.71 28.30
C GLY A 44 -0.33 -12.07 27.88
N PHE A 45 0.78 -12.32 28.62
CA PHE A 45 2.10 -11.84 28.21
C PHE A 45 2.64 -12.55 26.98
N ILE A 46 2.28 -13.82 26.75
CA ILE A 46 2.61 -14.54 25.52
C ILE A 46 1.86 -13.89 24.35
N ILE A 47 0.55 -13.66 24.50
CA ILE A 47 -0.29 -12.99 23.48
C ILE A 47 0.22 -11.57 23.19
N TYR A 48 0.48 -10.79 24.24
CA TYR A 48 1.09 -9.46 24.13
C TYR A 48 2.45 -9.52 23.45
N GLY A 49 3.23 -10.56 23.75
CA GLY A 49 4.49 -10.86 23.11
C GLY A 49 4.37 -10.82 21.60
N PHE A 50 3.46 -11.60 21.02
CA PHE A 50 3.26 -11.78 19.57
C PHE A 50 2.55 -10.62 18.85
N ILE A 51 1.57 -9.99 19.51
CA ILE A 51 0.60 -9.08 18.88
C ILE A 51 0.68 -7.67 19.48
N GLY A 52 1.03 -7.54 20.75
CA GLY A 52 1.00 -6.26 21.47
C GLY A 52 2.27 -5.43 21.37
N ARG A 53 3.35 -5.94 20.76
CA ARG A 53 4.63 -5.24 20.64
C ARG A 53 4.75 -4.46 19.33
N GLY A 54 5.33 -3.26 19.45
CA GLY A 54 5.80 -2.41 18.32
C GLY A 54 6.81 -3.11 17.40
N ILE A 55 7.15 -2.51 16.27
CA ILE A 55 8.27 -2.97 15.42
C ILE A 55 9.55 -3.12 16.27
N SER A 56 10.41 -4.09 15.94
CA SER A 56 11.70 -4.22 16.62
C SER A 56 12.59 -3.00 16.34
N LYS A 57 13.33 -2.54 17.36
CA LYS A 57 14.30 -1.45 17.19
C LYS A 57 15.34 -1.73 16.11
N GLU A 58 15.71 -2.99 15.91
CA GLU A 58 16.61 -3.43 14.84
C GLU A 58 16.00 -3.19 13.46
N ASN A 59 14.74 -3.56 13.26
CA ASN A 59 14.06 -3.35 11.98
C ASN A 59 13.84 -1.86 11.73
N LEU A 60 13.42 -1.10 12.75
CA LEU A 60 13.32 0.36 12.68
C LEU A 60 14.65 0.99 12.31
N PHE A 61 15.74 0.57 12.95
CA PHE A 61 17.08 1.07 12.66
C PHE A 61 17.50 0.74 11.22
N ALA A 62 17.26 -0.49 10.76
CA ALA A 62 17.59 -0.90 9.41
C ALA A 62 16.80 -0.13 8.34
N ILE A 63 15.52 0.18 8.61
CA ILE A 63 14.66 1.01 7.74
C ILE A 63 15.14 2.46 7.77
N ASN A 64 15.25 3.06 8.96
CA ASN A 64 15.56 4.49 9.13
C ASN A 64 17.01 4.84 8.75
N LYS A 65 17.93 3.87 8.74
CA LYS A 65 19.30 4.07 8.27
C LYS A 65 19.39 4.17 6.75
N GLN A 66 18.38 3.70 6.01
CA GLN A 66 18.39 3.82 4.56
C GLN A 66 18.29 5.30 4.19
N LYS A 67 19.41 5.83 3.71
CA LYS A 67 19.42 7.15 3.09
C LYS A 67 18.77 7.03 1.72
N HIS A 68 18.08 8.08 1.31
CA HIS A 68 17.68 8.24 -0.08
C HIS A 68 18.93 8.27 -0.97
N ILE A 69 19.17 7.16 -1.65
CA ILE A 69 20.38 6.95 -2.44
C ILE A 69 20.31 7.78 -3.73
N SER A 70 19.10 8.15 -4.17
CA SER A 70 18.87 8.87 -5.42
C SER A 70 18.02 10.12 -5.29
N LEU A 71 17.24 10.36 -4.21
CA LEU A 71 16.32 11.52 -4.18
C LEU A 71 17.01 12.85 -4.45
N ASP A 72 18.22 13.12 -3.95
CA ASP A 72 18.88 14.39 -4.26
C ASP A 72 19.22 14.55 -5.75
N LYS A 73 19.45 13.45 -6.48
CA LYS A 73 19.65 13.45 -7.94
C LYS A 73 18.32 13.41 -8.70
N VAL A 74 17.34 12.63 -8.24
CA VAL A 74 15.98 12.60 -8.81
C VAL A 74 15.33 13.97 -8.69
N ASN A 75 15.46 14.64 -7.54
CA ASN A 75 15.03 16.02 -7.31
C ASN A 75 15.73 17.01 -8.26
N LYS A 76 17.04 16.85 -8.50
CA LYS A 76 17.78 17.66 -9.49
C LYS A 76 17.33 17.38 -10.93
N MET A 77 17.03 16.13 -11.27
CA MET A 77 16.48 15.75 -12.58
C MET A 77 15.05 16.28 -12.77
N GLN A 78 14.22 16.25 -11.72
CA GLN A 78 12.85 16.78 -11.70
C GLN A 78 12.83 18.32 -11.72
N ALA A 79 13.79 19.00 -11.08
CA ALA A 79 13.87 20.46 -11.09
C ALA A 79 13.92 21.05 -12.51
N TYR A 80 14.52 20.33 -13.46
CA TYR A 80 14.57 20.69 -14.89
C TYR A 80 13.22 20.55 -15.61
N SER A 81 12.28 19.79 -15.05
CA SER A 81 10.94 19.54 -15.61
C SER A 81 9.84 20.45 -15.06
N LEU A 82 10.14 21.22 -14.00
CA LEU A 82 9.16 22.04 -13.26
C LEU A 82 8.61 23.22 -14.06
N GLU A 83 9.31 23.68 -15.10
CA GLU A 83 8.98 24.87 -15.88
C GLU A 83 7.75 24.70 -16.80
N LYS A 84 7.35 23.48 -17.14
CA LYS A 84 6.16 23.24 -17.97
C LYS A 84 4.91 23.10 -17.10
N ILE A 85 3.91 23.94 -17.38
CA ILE A 85 2.56 23.85 -16.81
C ILE A 85 1.68 23.23 -17.89
N PHE A 86 1.08 22.08 -17.60
CA PHE A 86 0.14 21.42 -18.49
C PHE A 86 -1.29 21.82 -18.16
N SER A 87 -2.18 21.84 -19.16
CA SER A 87 -3.57 22.28 -18.98
C SER A 87 -4.41 21.40 -18.04
N ASN A 88 -4.01 20.15 -17.87
CA ASN A 88 -4.58 19.16 -16.96
C ASN A 88 -4.00 19.24 -15.53
N ASP A 89 -2.92 20.00 -15.30
CA ASP A 89 -2.21 20.06 -14.03
C ASP A 89 -2.99 20.87 -12.97
N THR A 90 -3.40 20.21 -11.90
CA THR A 90 -4.15 20.80 -10.78
C THR A 90 -3.29 21.02 -9.54
N SER A 91 -1.97 20.79 -9.60
CA SER A 91 -1.08 20.78 -8.43
C SER A 91 -1.03 22.15 -7.71
N HIS A 92 -1.27 23.23 -8.44
CA HIS A 92 -1.35 24.60 -7.91
C HIS A 92 -2.45 24.77 -6.84
N LYS A 93 -3.51 23.95 -6.89
CA LYS A 93 -4.59 23.93 -5.89
C LYS A 93 -4.17 23.24 -4.59
N ALA A 94 -3.08 22.47 -4.59
CA ALA A 94 -2.67 21.59 -3.50
C ALA A 94 -1.29 21.91 -2.90
N ILE A 95 -0.79 23.15 -3.03
CA ILE A 95 0.58 23.53 -2.62
C ILE A 95 0.90 23.11 -1.18
N GLN A 96 -0.02 23.29 -0.24
CA GLN A 96 0.20 22.94 1.16
C GLN A 96 0.23 21.42 1.39
N LEU A 97 -0.54 20.65 0.62
CA LEU A 97 -0.49 19.19 0.64
C LEU A 97 0.82 18.68 0.04
N ILE A 98 1.25 19.29 -1.08
CA ILE A 98 2.52 18.94 -1.73
C ILE A 98 3.69 19.17 -0.79
N LYS A 99 3.70 20.30 -0.08
CA LYS A 99 4.70 20.59 0.97
C LYS A 99 4.62 19.61 2.13
N TYR A 100 3.41 19.21 2.53
CA TYR A 100 3.22 18.22 3.58
C TYR A 100 3.84 16.88 3.18
N PHE A 101 3.52 16.36 1.99
CA PHE A 101 4.05 15.09 1.48
C PHE A 101 5.53 15.13 1.10
N ASN A 102 6.05 16.30 0.73
CA ASN A 102 7.46 16.49 0.49
C ASN A 102 8.23 16.96 1.73
N ASN A 103 7.63 16.84 2.92
CA ASN A 103 8.35 17.10 4.16
C ASN A 103 9.51 16.10 4.26
N GLN A 104 10.68 16.56 4.71
CA GLN A 104 11.94 15.79 4.67
C GLN A 104 12.38 15.31 3.27
N LYS A 105 11.81 15.89 2.20
CA LYS A 105 12.06 15.53 0.80
C LYS A 105 11.67 14.10 0.41
N GLU A 106 10.78 13.44 1.15
CA GLU A 106 10.48 12.01 0.95
C GLU A 106 9.60 11.71 -0.27
N ALA A 107 8.64 12.58 -0.59
CA ALA A 107 7.77 12.42 -1.76
C ALA A 107 7.79 13.71 -2.60
N PRO A 108 8.82 13.93 -3.44
CA PRO A 108 8.88 15.10 -4.29
C PRO A 108 7.80 15.09 -5.37
N LEU A 109 7.41 16.29 -5.81
CA LEU A 109 6.46 16.47 -6.91
C LEU A 109 7.12 16.05 -8.23
N SER A 110 6.58 15.00 -8.83
CA SER A 110 7.03 14.45 -10.11
C SER A 110 6.13 14.94 -11.23
N LYS A 111 6.71 15.57 -12.25
CA LYS A 111 6.02 16.00 -13.48
C LYS A 111 6.42 15.14 -14.68
N ASN A 112 5.70 15.27 -15.80
CA ASN A 112 5.96 14.55 -17.05
C ASN A 112 5.86 13.04 -16.90
N ASN A 113 4.79 12.58 -16.24
CA ASN A 113 4.51 11.15 -16.09
C ASN A 113 3.36 10.75 -16.99
N ALA A 114 3.54 9.69 -17.76
CA ALA A 114 2.43 9.03 -18.43
C ALA A 114 1.79 8.01 -17.49
N ILE A 115 0.47 8.08 -17.37
CA ILE A 115 -0.34 7.20 -16.54
C ILE A 115 -1.34 6.47 -17.42
N GLU A 116 -1.39 5.15 -17.30
CA GLU A 116 -2.46 4.31 -17.85
C GLU A 116 -3.14 3.57 -16.71
N ILE A 117 -4.48 3.60 -16.66
CA ILE A 117 -5.27 2.92 -15.63
C ILE A 117 -5.76 1.58 -16.17
N TYR A 118 -5.63 0.52 -15.37
CA TYR A 118 -6.09 -0.82 -15.68
C TYR A 118 -7.09 -1.29 -14.62
N THR A 119 -8.31 -1.59 -15.07
CA THR A 119 -9.41 -2.11 -14.23
C THR A 119 -9.85 -3.52 -14.60
N ASP A 120 -9.48 -3.98 -15.81
CA ASP A 120 -9.72 -5.33 -16.29
C ASP A 120 -8.52 -6.23 -15.98
N ASN A 121 -8.81 -7.38 -15.39
CA ASN A 121 -7.82 -8.28 -14.82
C ASN A 121 -6.86 -8.85 -15.88
N GLN A 122 -7.39 -9.24 -17.05
CA GLN A 122 -6.62 -9.92 -18.08
C GLN A 122 -5.68 -8.94 -18.79
N SER A 123 -6.22 -7.79 -19.20
CA SER A 123 -5.44 -6.72 -19.85
C SER A 123 -4.34 -6.19 -18.93
N ASN A 124 -4.60 -6.04 -17.63
CA ASN A 124 -3.60 -5.67 -16.63
C ASN A 124 -2.38 -6.60 -16.65
N PHE A 125 -2.60 -7.91 -16.41
CA PHE A 125 -1.48 -8.86 -16.36
C PHE A 125 -0.85 -9.09 -17.72
N GLN A 126 -1.62 -9.03 -18.81
CA GLN A 126 -1.07 -9.10 -20.15
C GLN A 126 -0.09 -7.95 -20.41
N LYS A 127 -0.45 -6.72 -20.02
CA LYS A 127 0.43 -5.57 -20.19
C LYS A 127 1.66 -5.64 -19.29
N ILE A 128 1.50 -6.02 -18.02
CA ILE A 128 2.64 -6.25 -17.10
C ILE A 128 3.61 -7.27 -17.71
N PHE A 129 3.11 -8.40 -18.20
CA PHE A 129 3.95 -9.42 -18.84
C PHE A 129 4.63 -8.90 -20.10
N ASN A 130 3.94 -8.10 -20.92
CA ASN A 130 4.56 -7.48 -22.10
C ASN A 130 5.68 -6.52 -21.71
N ASP A 131 5.49 -5.65 -20.70
CA ASP A 131 6.55 -4.75 -20.24
C ASP A 131 7.75 -5.56 -19.70
N MET A 132 7.50 -6.61 -18.90
CA MET A 132 8.56 -7.50 -18.40
C MET A 132 9.28 -8.25 -19.52
N GLN A 133 8.56 -8.68 -20.55
CA GLN A 133 9.12 -9.31 -21.76
C GLN A 133 10.02 -8.37 -22.55
N ASN A 134 9.80 -7.05 -22.46
CA ASN A 134 10.63 -6.05 -23.13
C ASN A 134 11.74 -5.47 -22.22
N ALA A 135 11.90 -5.99 -20.99
CA ALA A 135 12.97 -5.56 -20.10
C ALA A 135 14.37 -5.87 -20.65
N HIS A 136 15.29 -4.91 -20.52
CA HIS A 136 16.65 -4.95 -21.03
C HIS A 136 17.75 -5.04 -19.96
N HIS A 137 17.46 -4.62 -18.72
CA HIS A 137 18.48 -4.48 -17.69
C HIS A 137 18.04 -5.04 -16.34
N THR A 138 16.88 -4.63 -15.83
CA THR A 138 16.45 -4.92 -14.46
C THR A 138 14.95 -5.13 -14.36
N ILE A 139 14.53 -6.10 -13.55
CA ILE A 139 13.15 -6.24 -13.09
C ILE A 139 13.17 -6.36 -11.56
N ASN A 140 12.59 -5.39 -10.88
CA ASN A 140 12.49 -5.33 -9.43
C ASN A 140 11.02 -5.47 -9.02
N VAL A 141 10.71 -6.42 -8.17
CA VAL A 141 9.33 -6.79 -7.82
C VAL A 141 9.14 -6.82 -6.31
N GLU A 142 8.15 -6.13 -5.79
CA GLU A 142 7.76 -6.13 -4.38
C GLU A 142 6.26 -6.35 -4.25
N TYR A 143 5.84 -7.47 -3.67
CA TYR A 143 4.42 -7.80 -3.53
C TYR A 143 4.09 -8.38 -2.16
N TYR A 144 2.99 -7.90 -1.58
CA TYR A 144 2.41 -8.49 -0.38
C TYR A 144 2.12 -9.99 -0.56
N SER A 145 1.44 -10.35 -1.66
CA SER A 145 0.98 -11.72 -1.88
C SER A 145 1.41 -12.29 -3.23
N PHE A 146 2.09 -13.43 -3.15
CA PHE A 146 2.32 -14.36 -4.25
C PHE A 146 1.63 -15.69 -3.96
N MET A 147 0.80 -16.14 -4.88
CA MET A 147 0.18 -17.47 -4.83
C MET A 147 0.93 -18.43 -5.76
N ASN A 148 1.18 -19.65 -5.28
CA ASN A 148 1.73 -20.73 -6.12
C ASN A 148 0.60 -21.40 -6.92
N ASP A 149 0.09 -20.67 -7.90
CA ASP A 149 -1.01 -21.06 -8.79
C ASP A 149 -0.66 -20.75 -10.26
N GLN A 150 -1.60 -20.80 -11.19
CA GLN A 150 -1.29 -20.70 -12.61
C GLN A 150 -0.69 -19.32 -12.96
N LEU A 151 -1.29 -18.23 -12.50
CA LEU A 151 -0.79 -16.87 -12.72
C LEU A 151 0.56 -16.66 -12.02
N GLY A 152 0.70 -17.09 -10.77
CA GLY A 152 1.96 -16.97 -10.04
C GLY A 152 3.11 -17.73 -10.71
N ASN A 153 2.86 -18.96 -11.17
CA ASN A 153 3.88 -19.74 -11.89
C ASN A 153 4.21 -19.13 -13.26
N LYS A 154 3.22 -18.56 -13.97
CA LYS A 154 3.48 -17.82 -15.22
C LYS A 154 4.36 -16.60 -14.97
N PHE A 155 4.09 -15.84 -13.92
CA PHE A 155 4.88 -14.68 -13.50
C PHE A 155 6.32 -15.10 -13.14
N LEU A 156 6.47 -16.14 -12.32
CA LEU A 156 7.78 -16.66 -11.91
C LEU A 156 8.59 -17.21 -13.08
N ASN A 157 7.97 -17.95 -14.00
CA ASN A 157 8.64 -18.49 -15.18
C ASN A 157 9.17 -17.40 -16.10
N LEU A 158 8.39 -16.33 -16.32
CA LEU A 158 8.87 -15.18 -17.09
C LEU A 158 10.11 -14.53 -16.45
N LEU A 159 10.11 -14.38 -15.12
CA LEU A 159 11.26 -13.88 -14.39
C LEU A 159 12.48 -14.80 -14.49
N ILE A 160 12.29 -16.12 -14.44
CA ILE A 160 13.36 -17.11 -14.65
C ILE A 160 13.97 -16.96 -16.03
N ASP A 161 13.15 -16.84 -17.07
CA ASP A 161 13.63 -16.68 -18.44
C ASP A 161 14.36 -15.35 -18.63
N LYS A 162 13.90 -14.28 -17.97
CA LYS A 162 14.61 -13.00 -17.96
C LYS A 162 15.96 -13.08 -17.26
N ALA A 163 16.03 -13.73 -16.10
CA ALA A 163 17.28 -13.95 -15.38
C ALA A 163 18.29 -14.77 -16.21
N LYS A 164 17.84 -15.84 -16.89
CA LYS A 164 18.68 -16.63 -17.81
C LYS A 164 19.26 -15.78 -18.95
N ASN A 165 18.50 -14.79 -19.43
CA ASN A 165 18.92 -13.86 -20.48
C ASN A 165 19.78 -12.69 -19.94
N GLY A 166 20.27 -12.77 -18.70
CA GLY A 166 21.17 -11.78 -18.10
C GLY A 166 20.48 -10.56 -17.50
N ILE A 167 19.14 -10.52 -17.47
CA ILE A 167 18.38 -9.44 -16.81
C ILE A 167 18.50 -9.60 -15.31
N LYS A 168 18.82 -8.52 -14.59
CA LYS A 168 18.92 -8.58 -13.12
C LYS A 168 17.52 -8.58 -12.50
N VAL A 169 17.12 -9.73 -11.95
CA VAL A 169 15.81 -9.91 -11.33
C VAL A 169 15.92 -9.91 -9.81
N ARG A 170 15.08 -9.11 -9.14
CA ARG A 170 14.99 -9.04 -7.67
C ARG A 170 13.54 -9.10 -7.20
N ILE A 171 13.27 -9.91 -6.17
CA ILE A 171 11.94 -10.05 -5.57
C ILE A 171 12.00 -9.82 -4.05
N ILE A 172 11.14 -8.94 -3.57
CA ILE A 172 10.74 -8.82 -2.17
C ILE A 172 9.32 -9.36 -2.05
N PHE A 173 9.07 -10.21 -1.07
CA PHE A 173 7.72 -10.70 -0.79
C PHE A 173 7.42 -10.71 0.71
N ASP A 174 6.14 -10.66 1.05
CA ASP A 174 5.69 -10.87 2.43
C ASP A 174 5.21 -12.32 2.63
N PRO A 175 5.91 -13.14 3.44
CA PRO A 175 5.50 -14.49 3.80
C PRO A 175 4.08 -14.63 4.38
N TRP A 176 3.54 -13.60 5.04
CA TRP A 176 2.19 -13.64 5.60
C TRP A 176 1.12 -13.42 4.54
N GLY A 177 1.33 -12.49 3.61
CA GLY A 177 0.42 -12.30 2.49
C GLY A 177 0.48 -13.46 1.49
N SER A 178 1.62 -14.15 1.43
CA SER A 178 1.91 -15.23 0.47
C SER A 178 1.72 -16.62 1.10
N LEU A 179 0.64 -16.85 1.84
CA LEU A 179 0.39 -18.15 2.50
C LEU A 179 0.45 -19.30 1.49
N GLY A 180 1.30 -20.29 1.77
CA GLY A 180 1.57 -21.41 0.86
C GLY A 180 2.80 -21.22 -0.03
N THR A 181 3.26 -19.99 -0.23
CA THR A 181 4.47 -19.65 -0.98
C THR A 181 5.68 -19.54 -0.04
N LYS A 182 6.60 -20.49 -0.13
CA LYS A 182 7.85 -20.50 0.62
C LYS A 182 9.02 -20.11 -0.29
N LEU A 183 10.15 -19.72 0.31
CA LEU A 183 11.41 -19.50 -0.43
C LEU A 183 11.80 -20.68 -1.35
N SER A 184 11.34 -21.90 -1.03
CA SER A 184 11.55 -23.07 -1.89
C SER A 184 10.90 -22.96 -3.27
N TRP A 185 9.77 -22.25 -3.39
CA TRP A 185 9.09 -22.04 -4.66
C TRP A 185 9.92 -21.18 -5.62
N PHE A 186 10.65 -20.19 -5.09
CA PHE A 186 11.55 -19.33 -5.86
C PHE A 186 12.91 -19.97 -6.19
N LYS A 187 13.20 -21.19 -5.72
CA LYS A 187 14.49 -21.87 -5.99
C LYS A 187 14.90 -21.91 -7.47
N PRO A 188 14.01 -22.16 -8.44
CA PRO A 188 14.39 -22.14 -9.85
C PRO A 188 14.91 -20.78 -10.32
N LEU A 189 14.33 -19.68 -9.83
CA LEU A 189 14.81 -18.31 -10.13
C LEU A 189 16.17 -18.05 -9.48
N ILE A 190 16.36 -18.47 -8.23
CA ILE A 190 17.62 -18.30 -7.51
C ILE A 190 18.76 -19.06 -8.22
N LYS A 191 18.49 -20.27 -8.72
CA LYS A 191 19.47 -21.09 -9.45
C LYS A 191 20.01 -20.42 -10.70
N VAL A 192 19.24 -19.55 -11.36
CA VAL A 192 19.64 -18.83 -12.56
C VAL A 192 20.14 -17.40 -12.28
N GLY A 193 20.41 -17.07 -11.01
CA GLY A 193 21.00 -15.80 -10.61
C GLY A 193 20.02 -14.71 -10.20
N GLY A 194 18.71 -15.00 -10.16
CA GLY A 194 17.73 -14.09 -9.57
C GLY A 194 17.85 -14.01 -8.04
N GLU A 195 17.45 -12.89 -7.46
CA GLU A 195 17.59 -12.64 -6.02
C GLU A 195 16.20 -12.52 -5.38
N VAL A 196 15.96 -13.24 -4.29
CA VAL A 196 14.66 -13.25 -3.60
C VAL A 196 14.86 -13.15 -2.09
N ILE A 197 14.20 -12.18 -1.46
CA ILE A 197 14.27 -11.97 0.00
C ILE A 197 12.86 -11.76 0.60
N PRO A 198 12.58 -12.31 1.79
CA PRO A 198 11.41 -11.91 2.55
C PRO A 198 11.55 -10.47 3.04
N PHE A 199 10.45 -9.73 3.14
CA PHE A 199 10.43 -8.38 3.70
C PHE A 199 10.92 -8.35 5.16
N ILE A 200 11.60 -7.27 5.56
CA ILE A 200 12.31 -7.15 6.84
C ILE A 200 11.47 -7.47 8.08
N THR A 201 10.21 -7.01 8.13
CA THR A 201 9.32 -7.26 9.26
C THR A 201 8.73 -8.65 9.26
N SER A 202 8.93 -9.41 8.18
CA SER A 202 8.49 -10.78 8.03
C SER A 202 9.61 -11.81 8.21
N GLN A 203 10.84 -11.35 8.44
CA GLN A 203 11.99 -12.20 8.73
C GLN A 203 12.05 -12.58 10.22
N ASN A 204 12.11 -13.89 10.51
CA ASN A 204 12.27 -14.46 11.84
C ASN A 204 11.13 -14.13 12.85
N ASN A 205 9.90 -13.95 12.36
CA ASN A 205 8.73 -13.53 13.16
C ASN A 205 8.43 -14.39 14.39
N ILE A 206 8.66 -15.69 14.31
CA ILE A 206 8.47 -16.62 15.45
C ILE A 206 9.49 -16.32 16.55
N LYS A 207 10.75 -16.02 16.20
CA LYS A 207 11.79 -15.65 17.18
C LYS A 207 11.62 -14.22 17.69
N LYS A 208 11.08 -13.32 16.85
CA LYS A 208 10.91 -11.89 17.16
C LYS A 208 9.57 -11.56 17.83
N TYR A 209 8.65 -12.52 17.91
CA TYR A 209 7.29 -12.38 18.46
C TYR A 209 6.54 -11.17 17.88
N ARG A 210 6.60 -10.94 16.57
CA ARG A 210 5.99 -9.73 15.96
C ARG A 210 5.35 -10.10 14.65
N ILE A 211 4.04 -10.24 14.67
CA ILE A 211 3.28 -10.74 13.52
C ILE A 211 2.58 -9.60 12.77
N ASN A 212 2.26 -8.48 13.42
CA ASN A 212 1.26 -7.55 12.88
C ASN A 212 1.70 -6.63 11.73
N TYR A 213 3.00 -6.55 11.43
CA TYR A 213 3.58 -5.57 10.52
C TYR A 213 3.94 -6.20 9.19
N HIS A 214 3.21 -5.83 8.13
CA HIS A 214 3.33 -6.46 6.82
C HIS A 214 3.60 -5.44 5.73
N MET A 215 4.38 -5.86 4.73
CA MET A 215 4.51 -5.11 3.50
C MET A 215 3.24 -5.27 2.67
N HIS A 216 2.51 -4.19 2.43
CA HIS A 216 1.26 -4.22 1.69
C HIS A 216 1.39 -3.58 0.30
N ARG A 217 2.61 -3.32 -0.17
CA ARG A 217 2.90 -2.72 -1.49
C ARG A 217 2.82 -3.75 -2.61
N LYS A 218 2.58 -3.28 -3.85
CA LYS A 218 2.55 -4.10 -5.08
C LYS A 218 3.28 -3.35 -6.19
N ILE A 219 4.60 -3.35 -6.13
CA ILE A 219 5.47 -2.59 -7.03
C ILE A 219 6.13 -3.54 -8.02
N VAL A 220 6.05 -3.23 -9.32
CA VAL A 220 6.95 -3.78 -10.35
C VAL A 220 7.67 -2.62 -10.99
N VAL A 221 9.00 -2.61 -10.98
CA VAL A 221 9.80 -1.64 -11.73
C VAL A 221 10.66 -2.35 -12.77
N ILE A 222 10.59 -1.87 -14.00
CA ILE A 222 11.28 -2.41 -15.17
C ILE A 222 12.22 -1.34 -15.71
N ASP A 223 13.51 -1.68 -15.75
CA ASP A 223 14.62 -0.84 -16.22
C ASP A 223 14.71 0.56 -15.60
N GLY A 224 14.07 0.79 -14.44
CA GLY A 224 13.96 2.11 -13.83
C GLY A 224 13.12 3.13 -14.63
N LYS A 225 12.35 2.67 -15.64
CA LYS A 225 11.58 3.54 -16.55
C LYS A 225 10.08 3.34 -16.45
N ILE A 226 9.66 2.08 -16.33
CA ILE A 226 8.25 1.69 -16.22
C ILE A 226 8.05 1.17 -14.81
N ALA A 227 7.01 1.65 -14.14
CA ALA A 227 6.59 1.15 -12.85
C ALA A 227 5.10 0.80 -12.85
N TRP A 228 4.74 -0.20 -12.06
CA TRP A 228 3.36 -0.60 -11.81
C TRP A 228 3.08 -0.56 -10.32
N THR A 229 1.91 -0.03 -9.96
CA THR A 229 1.37 -0.16 -8.60
C THR A 229 -0.16 -0.05 -8.56
N GLY A 230 -0.76 -0.50 -7.46
CA GLY A 230 -2.21 -0.52 -7.23
C GLY A 230 -2.64 -1.66 -6.31
N GLY A 231 -3.85 -2.18 -6.50
CA GLY A 231 -4.44 -3.14 -5.56
C GLY A 231 -4.22 -4.62 -5.87
N TYR A 232 -3.89 -4.99 -7.11
CA TYR A 232 -3.76 -6.39 -7.55
C TYR A 232 -2.58 -7.10 -6.90
N ASN A 233 -2.80 -8.27 -6.29
CA ASN A 233 -1.70 -9.19 -5.97
C ASN A 233 -1.50 -10.24 -7.08
N ILE A 234 -0.51 -11.13 -6.93
CA ILE A 234 -0.24 -12.20 -7.88
C ILE A 234 -0.93 -13.49 -7.44
N GLY A 235 -2.02 -13.85 -8.13
CA GLY A 235 -2.72 -15.13 -7.99
C GLY A 235 -3.98 -15.26 -8.86
N ASP A 236 -4.46 -16.48 -9.06
CA ASP A 236 -5.57 -16.83 -9.96
C ASP A 236 -6.91 -16.19 -9.54
N GLN A 237 -7.09 -15.88 -8.26
CA GLN A 237 -8.27 -15.14 -7.80
C GLN A 237 -8.38 -13.74 -8.42
N TYR A 238 -7.23 -13.12 -8.70
CA TYR A 238 -7.16 -11.77 -9.27
C TYR A 238 -7.45 -11.72 -10.76
N ILE A 239 -7.56 -12.87 -11.43
CA ILE A 239 -7.96 -12.99 -12.84
C ILE A 239 -9.36 -13.61 -13.02
N GLY A 240 -10.15 -13.65 -11.94
CA GLY A 240 -11.53 -14.13 -11.98
C GLY A 240 -11.67 -15.66 -12.05
N HIS A 241 -10.60 -16.42 -11.81
CA HIS A 241 -10.63 -17.88 -11.84
C HIS A 241 -11.11 -18.49 -10.51
N ASN A 242 -11.43 -17.67 -9.51
CA ASN A 242 -11.93 -18.14 -8.22
C ASN A 242 -13.46 -18.14 -8.18
N LYS A 243 -14.08 -19.34 -8.14
CA LYS A 243 -15.53 -19.52 -8.05
C LYS A 243 -16.17 -18.84 -6.84
N LYS A 244 -15.42 -18.64 -5.75
CA LYS A 244 -15.90 -17.96 -4.53
C LYS A 244 -16.14 -16.47 -4.78
N PHE A 245 -15.22 -15.82 -5.49
CA PHE A 245 -15.21 -14.36 -5.62
C PHE A 245 -15.75 -13.86 -6.95
N GLY A 246 -15.82 -14.73 -7.98
CA GLY A 246 -16.23 -14.34 -9.31
C GLY A 246 -15.29 -13.29 -9.89
N TYR A 247 -15.86 -12.19 -10.38
CA TYR A 247 -15.08 -11.07 -10.90
C TYR A 247 -14.36 -10.34 -9.76
N TRP A 248 -13.04 -10.30 -9.81
CA TRP A 248 -12.23 -9.52 -8.87
C TRP A 248 -12.03 -8.12 -9.44
N ARG A 249 -12.70 -7.10 -8.89
CA ARG A 249 -12.63 -5.74 -9.42
C ARG A 249 -11.57 -4.93 -8.66
N ASP A 250 -10.47 -4.63 -9.32
CA ASP A 250 -9.36 -3.88 -8.72
C ASP A 250 -8.72 -2.91 -9.72
N THR A 251 -7.95 -1.93 -9.24
CA THR A 251 -7.36 -0.87 -10.05
C THR A 251 -5.84 -0.88 -9.90
N ASN A 252 -5.15 -0.93 -11.05
CA ASN A 252 -3.71 -0.77 -11.16
C ASN A 252 -3.40 0.44 -12.03
N ILE A 253 -2.23 1.03 -11.83
CA ILE A 253 -1.68 2.03 -12.75
C ILE A 253 -0.32 1.60 -13.28
N ARG A 254 -0.11 1.88 -14.55
CA ARG A 254 1.19 1.86 -15.22
C ARG A 254 1.71 3.28 -15.28
N LEU A 255 2.91 3.50 -14.74
CA LEU A 255 3.59 4.78 -14.69
C LEU A 255 4.85 4.72 -15.56
N VAL A 256 5.01 5.69 -16.46
CA VAL A 256 6.25 5.90 -17.22
C VAL A 256 6.70 7.34 -17.05
N GLY A 257 7.94 7.52 -16.62
CA GLY A 257 8.51 8.84 -16.34
C GLY A 257 9.16 8.92 -14.95
N PRO A 258 9.44 10.14 -14.45
CA PRO A 258 10.20 10.32 -13.21
C PRO A 258 9.55 9.70 -11.97
N ALA A 259 8.23 9.44 -11.96
CA ALA A 259 7.55 8.74 -10.87
C ALA A 259 7.95 7.26 -10.78
N ALA A 260 8.34 6.61 -11.89
CA ALA A 260 8.86 5.25 -11.86
C ALA A 260 10.18 5.17 -11.06
N LEU A 261 11.00 6.22 -11.10
CA LEU A 261 12.22 6.32 -10.30
C LEU A 261 11.94 6.44 -8.80
N LEU A 262 10.81 7.05 -8.41
CA LEU A 262 10.41 7.14 -7.00
C LEU A 262 9.99 5.76 -6.45
N LEU A 263 9.24 4.99 -7.23
CA LEU A 263 8.92 3.59 -6.89
C LEU A 263 10.16 2.70 -6.90
N GLN A 264 11.10 2.92 -7.84
CA GLN A 264 12.41 2.25 -7.85
C GLN A 264 13.21 2.55 -6.58
N GLU A 265 13.20 3.80 -6.12
CA GLU A 265 13.88 4.19 -4.89
C GLU A 265 13.25 3.53 -3.67
N ARG A 266 11.92 3.50 -3.59
CA ARG A 266 11.20 2.77 -2.53
C ARG A 266 11.61 1.30 -2.48
N PHE A 267 11.58 0.62 -3.63
CA PHE A 267 12.03 -0.77 -3.73
C PHE A 267 13.48 -0.95 -3.23
N VAL A 268 14.40 -0.06 -3.63
CA VAL A 268 15.81 -0.13 -3.21
C VAL A 268 15.96 0.05 -1.71
N MET A 269 15.18 0.94 -1.10
CA MET A 269 15.16 1.14 0.36
C MET A 269 14.66 -0.12 1.07
N ASP A 270 13.56 -0.71 0.62
CA ASP A 270 13.01 -1.94 1.21
C ASP A 270 13.95 -3.13 1.01
N TRP A 271 14.62 -3.23 -0.14
CA TRP A 271 15.64 -4.23 -0.42
C TRP A 271 16.80 -4.11 0.56
N ASN A 272 17.37 -2.91 0.69
CA ASN A 272 18.53 -2.67 1.53
C ASN A 272 18.23 -2.80 3.02
N ALA A 273 17.00 -2.49 3.45
CA ALA A 273 16.54 -2.74 4.81
C ALA A 273 16.36 -4.25 5.08
N SER A 274 15.88 -5.00 4.09
CA SER A 274 15.62 -6.43 4.21
C SER A 274 16.86 -7.31 4.02
N ASN A 275 17.93 -6.78 3.42
CA ASN A 275 19.16 -7.54 3.18
C ASN A 275 20.16 -7.44 4.36
N ASP A 276 21.01 -8.46 4.51
CA ASP A 276 22.08 -8.58 5.52
C ASP A 276 23.30 -7.64 5.35
N TYR A 277 23.09 -6.48 4.72
CA TYR A 277 24.12 -5.47 4.37
C TYR A 277 25.19 -5.88 3.34
N LYS A 278 25.36 -7.18 3.02
CA LYS A 278 26.38 -7.64 2.06
C LYS A 278 26.01 -7.40 0.60
N HIS A 279 24.72 -7.40 0.28
CA HIS A 279 24.16 -7.21 -1.07
C HIS A 279 23.33 -5.93 -1.15
N THR A 280 23.85 -4.85 -0.57
CA THR A 280 23.19 -3.54 -0.67
C THR A 280 23.25 -3.00 -2.09
N ILE A 281 22.09 -2.62 -2.61
CA ILE A 281 21.97 -1.89 -3.86
C ILE A 281 22.50 -0.47 -3.61
N LYS A 282 23.47 -0.07 -4.43
CA LYS A 282 23.99 1.29 -4.50
C LYS A 282 23.43 1.99 -5.73
N PHE A 283 23.57 3.31 -5.76
CA PHE A 283 23.23 4.11 -6.93
C PHE A 283 23.95 3.56 -8.17
N SER A 284 23.21 3.44 -9.27
CA SER A 284 23.78 3.23 -10.61
C SER A 284 22.88 3.89 -11.65
N ASP A 285 23.47 4.39 -12.73
CA ASP A 285 22.71 4.98 -13.84
C ASP A 285 21.83 3.94 -14.56
N LEU A 286 22.13 2.65 -14.39
CA LEU A 286 21.31 1.53 -14.88
C LEU A 286 19.96 1.43 -14.12
N LEU A 287 19.99 1.61 -12.79
CA LEU A 287 18.79 1.56 -11.95
C LEU A 287 18.04 2.89 -11.96
N PHE A 288 18.75 4.01 -12.15
CA PHE A 288 18.19 5.35 -12.17
C PHE A 288 18.53 6.08 -13.47
N PRO A 289 18.02 5.59 -14.62
CA PRO A 289 18.30 6.21 -15.91
C PRO A 289 17.68 7.61 -16.00
N LYS A 290 18.26 8.45 -16.84
CA LYS A 290 17.65 9.75 -17.18
C LYS A 290 16.38 9.52 -17.99
N CYS A 291 15.27 10.14 -17.59
CA CYS A 291 13.97 10.02 -18.27
C CYS A 291 13.82 10.92 -19.52
N ASN A 292 14.92 11.41 -20.11
CA ASN A 292 14.82 12.35 -21.24
C ASN A 292 14.45 11.60 -22.53
N ASN A 293 13.43 12.11 -23.26
CA ASN A 293 13.01 11.67 -24.59
C ASN A 293 12.43 10.25 -24.68
N ASP A 294 11.74 9.77 -23.66
CA ASP A 294 11.02 8.49 -23.76
C ASP A 294 9.79 8.61 -24.67
N PRO A 295 9.62 7.76 -25.72
CA PRO A 295 8.46 7.79 -26.61
C PRO A 295 7.11 7.61 -25.90
N TYR A 296 7.08 7.11 -24.66
CA TYR A 296 5.86 6.98 -23.86
C TYR A 296 5.41 8.29 -23.19
N ASN A 297 6.13 9.40 -23.35
CA ASN A 297 5.84 10.68 -22.69
C ASN A 297 4.72 11.47 -23.41
N THR A 298 3.56 10.84 -23.63
CA THR A 298 2.43 11.43 -24.39
C THR A 298 1.37 12.05 -23.50
N ASN A 299 1.23 11.57 -22.27
CA ASN A 299 0.38 12.16 -21.23
C ASN A 299 1.30 12.75 -20.17
N HIS A 300 1.15 14.04 -19.88
CA HIS A 300 2.00 14.72 -18.91
C HIS A 300 1.20 14.96 -17.62
N SER A 301 1.25 14.00 -16.71
CA SER A 301 0.60 14.06 -15.40
C SER A 301 1.59 14.46 -14.31
N THR A 302 1.08 15.20 -13.33
CA THR A 302 1.80 15.59 -12.12
C THR A 302 1.37 14.69 -10.96
N VAL A 303 2.34 14.07 -10.27
CA VAL A 303 2.07 13.11 -9.18
C VAL A 303 3.04 13.25 -8.02
N GLN A 304 2.67 12.72 -6.85
CA GLN A 304 3.59 12.36 -5.77
C GLN A 304 3.45 10.87 -5.47
N VAL A 305 4.58 10.19 -5.27
CA VAL A 305 4.62 8.81 -4.78
C VAL A 305 4.82 8.88 -3.28
N VAL A 306 3.80 8.56 -2.50
CA VAL A 306 3.83 8.68 -1.04
C VAL A 306 3.92 7.29 -0.43
N ASN A 307 4.94 7.09 0.41
CA ASN A 307 5.11 5.85 1.15
C ASN A 307 4.98 6.10 2.65
N ASP A 308 4.33 5.15 3.31
CA ASP A 308 4.18 5.17 4.76
C ASP A 308 4.36 3.78 5.35
N GLY A 309 4.56 3.75 6.66
CA GLY A 309 4.73 2.53 7.40
C GLY A 309 4.75 2.78 8.91
N PRO A 310 4.65 1.69 9.68
CA PRO A 310 4.65 1.72 11.14
C PRO A 310 6.02 2.15 11.73
N ASP A 311 7.00 2.45 10.88
CA ASP A 311 8.31 3.01 11.21
C ASP A 311 8.28 4.52 11.48
N LYS A 312 7.20 5.21 11.08
CA LYS A 312 7.00 6.63 11.38
C LYS A 312 6.27 6.83 12.71
N GLU A 313 6.62 7.89 13.44
CA GLU A 313 5.96 8.24 14.71
C GLU A 313 4.54 8.75 14.51
N VAL A 314 4.30 9.42 13.38
CA VAL A 314 2.99 9.97 12.99
C VAL A 314 2.46 9.21 11.77
N PRO A 315 1.14 8.93 11.71
CA PRO A 315 0.50 8.29 10.55
C PRO A 315 0.48 9.24 9.34
N TYR A 316 1.57 9.26 8.60
CA TYR A 316 1.89 10.31 7.63
C TYR A 316 0.95 10.29 6.42
N LEU A 317 0.74 9.12 5.83
CA LEU A 317 -0.15 8.95 4.69
C LEU A 317 -1.59 9.18 5.11
N ARG A 318 -2.06 8.60 6.23
CA ARG A 318 -3.42 8.84 6.74
C ARG A 318 -3.69 10.34 6.92
N ASN A 319 -2.78 11.05 7.61
CA ASN A 319 -2.95 12.49 7.87
C ASN A 319 -2.87 13.32 6.58
N GLY A 320 -2.04 12.92 5.62
CA GLY A 320 -1.99 13.54 4.30
C GLY A 320 -3.28 13.30 3.49
N MET A 321 -3.86 12.11 3.58
CA MET A 321 -5.15 11.78 2.97
C MET A 321 -6.30 12.57 3.60
N ILE A 322 -6.28 12.78 4.92
CA ILE A 322 -7.20 13.71 5.60
C ILE A 322 -7.05 15.12 5.02
N LYS A 323 -5.81 15.62 4.93
CA LYS A 323 -5.53 16.95 4.37
C LYS A 323 -6.01 17.08 2.93
N LEU A 324 -5.85 16.04 2.12
CA LEU A 324 -6.32 15.99 0.73
C LEU A 324 -7.85 16.01 0.66
N MET A 325 -8.52 15.14 1.42
CA MET A 325 -9.99 15.04 1.41
C MET A 325 -10.67 16.29 1.97
N MET A 326 -10.07 16.95 2.96
CA MET A 326 -10.58 18.22 3.50
C MET A 326 -10.46 19.40 2.51
N MET A 327 -9.81 19.23 1.36
CA MET A 327 -9.80 20.23 0.29
C MET A 327 -11.02 20.13 -0.63
N ALA A 328 -11.84 19.08 -0.51
CA ALA A 328 -13.00 18.85 -1.36
C ALA A 328 -14.03 19.99 -1.25
N LYS A 329 -14.59 20.38 -2.38
CA LYS A 329 -15.67 21.37 -2.48
C LYS A 329 -16.97 20.78 -3.01
N GLU A 330 -16.89 19.71 -3.80
CA GLU A 330 -18.00 19.12 -4.53
C GLU A 330 -18.19 17.65 -4.20
N SER A 331 -17.13 16.84 -4.22
CA SER A 331 -17.25 15.37 -4.08
C SER A 331 -16.02 14.68 -3.51
N ILE A 332 -16.25 13.61 -2.74
CA ILE A 332 -15.23 12.63 -2.33
C ILE A 332 -15.78 11.24 -2.63
N TRP A 333 -15.21 10.55 -3.61
CA TRP A 333 -15.64 9.18 -3.97
C TRP A 333 -14.52 8.19 -3.68
N ILE A 334 -14.86 7.11 -2.97
CA ILE A 334 -13.92 6.15 -2.40
C ILE A 334 -14.32 4.74 -2.82
N GLN A 335 -13.37 3.94 -3.31
CA GLN A 335 -13.49 2.49 -3.41
C GLN A 335 -12.51 1.84 -2.43
N THR A 336 -12.98 0.88 -1.63
CA THR A 336 -12.15 0.16 -0.66
C THR A 336 -12.71 -1.24 -0.39
N PRO A 337 -11.87 -2.29 -0.28
CA PRO A 337 -12.32 -3.62 0.14
C PRO A 337 -12.70 -3.68 1.62
N TYR A 338 -12.05 -2.85 2.45
CA TYR A 338 -12.22 -2.86 3.90
C TYR A 338 -12.54 -1.44 4.37
N LEU A 339 -13.69 -1.29 5.05
CA LEU A 339 -14.15 -0.02 5.59
C LEU A 339 -14.18 -0.13 7.11
N ILE A 340 -13.03 0.12 7.75
CA ILE A 340 -12.87 0.09 9.20
C ILE A 340 -12.07 1.35 9.61
N PRO A 341 -12.61 2.55 9.33
CA PRO A 341 -11.90 3.80 9.54
C PRO A 341 -11.65 4.07 11.04
N ASP A 342 -10.60 4.84 11.33
CA ASP A 342 -10.38 5.40 12.66
C ASP A 342 -11.14 6.73 12.84
N ASP A 343 -11.24 7.21 14.09
CA ASP A 343 -12.01 8.41 14.42
C ASP A 343 -11.63 9.65 13.58
N PRO A 344 -10.33 9.94 13.30
CA PRO A 344 -9.95 11.04 12.41
C PRO A 344 -10.53 10.93 10.99
N MET A 345 -10.53 9.73 10.41
CA MET A 345 -11.08 9.51 9.07
C MET A 345 -12.60 9.64 9.05
N ILE A 346 -13.28 9.09 10.07
CA ILE A 346 -14.73 9.28 10.25
C ILE A 346 -15.05 10.77 10.35
N ALA A 347 -14.36 11.50 11.23
CA ALA A 347 -14.57 12.93 11.41
C ALA A 347 -14.37 13.71 10.11
N THR A 348 -13.37 13.34 9.32
CA THR A 348 -13.08 13.94 8.01
C THR A 348 -14.26 13.78 7.04
N TRP A 349 -14.74 12.55 6.84
CA TRP A 349 -15.82 12.30 5.89
C TRP A 349 -17.17 12.87 6.35
N VAL A 350 -17.49 12.74 7.64
CA VAL A 350 -18.73 13.30 8.20
C VAL A 350 -18.71 14.83 8.14
N THR A 351 -17.57 15.47 8.40
CA THR A 351 -17.44 16.93 8.27
C THR A 351 -17.62 17.37 6.82
N ALA A 352 -17.02 16.66 5.86
CA ALA A 352 -17.19 16.95 4.44
C ALA A 352 -18.67 16.79 4.01
N ALA A 353 -19.31 15.67 4.36
CA ALA A 353 -20.70 15.41 4.05
C ALA A 353 -21.65 16.46 4.65
N THR A 354 -21.43 16.83 5.92
CA THR A 354 -22.22 17.87 6.61
C THR A 354 -22.02 19.25 5.99
N SER A 355 -20.87 19.48 5.35
CA SER A 355 -20.56 20.71 4.61
C SER A 355 -21.15 20.74 3.20
N GLY A 356 -21.94 19.72 2.81
CA GLY A 356 -22.60 19.63 1.51
C GLY A 356 -21.78 18.95 0.41
N VAL A 357 -20.60 18.39 0.73
CA VAL A 357 -19.79 17.61 -0.22
C VAL A 357 -20.45 16.25 -0.47
N ASP A 358 -20.54 15.82 -1.73
CA ASP A 358 -21.08 14.50 -2.10
C ASP A 358 -20.07 13.39 -1.78
N VAL A 359 -20.19 12.80 -0.59
CA VAL A 359 -19.34 11.69 -0.14
C VAL A 359 -19.97 10.35 -0.51
N ARG A 360 -19.23 9.54 -1.28
CA ARG A 360 -19.65 8.19 -1.72
C ARG A 360 -18.57 7.18 -1.39
N ILE A 361 -18.95 6.04 -0.82
CA ILE A 361 -18.04 4.93 -0.52
C ILE A 361 -18.60 3.66 -1.14
N MET A 362 -17.77 2.97 -1.92
CA MET A 362 -18.10 1.69 -2.53
C MET A 362 -17.32 0.57 -1.83
N ILE A 363 -18.02 -0.49 -1.44
CA ILE A 363 -17.50 -1.66 -0.73
C ILE A 363 -17.97 -2.98 -1.38
N PRO A 364 -17.27 -4.10 -1.16
CA PRO A 364 -17.68 -5.40 -1.70
C PRO A 364 -19.01 -5.90 -1.11
N CYS A 365 -19.73 -6.76 -1.85
CA CYS A 365 -20.93 -7.45 -1.38
C CYS A 365 -20.67 -8.75 -0.59
N MET A 366 -19.42 -9.17 -0.46
CA MET A 366 -19.08 -10.49 0.09
C MET A 366 -17.76 -10.49 0.88
N PRO A 367 -17.61 -11.42 1.86
CA PRO A 367 -16.38 -11.55 2.63
C PRO A 367 -15.30 -12.38 1.92
N ASP A 368 -14.10 -11.84 1.85
CA ASP A 368 -12.88 -12.65 1.82
C ASP A 368 -12.52 -13.13 3.24
N HIS A 369 -12.72 -12.26 4.23
CA HIS A 369 -12.60 -12.51 5.66
C HIS A 369 -13.90 -12.14 6.41
N ILE A 370 -14.58 -13.15 6.98
CA ILE A 370 -15.93 -12.99 7.56
C ILE A 370 -15.98 -11.92 8.68
N GLY A 371 -15.02 -11.93 9.60
CA GLY A 371 -15.02 -10.96 10.71
C GLY A 371 -14.78 -9.51 10.26
N ILE A 372 -13.91 -9.32 9.26
CA ILE A 372 -13.60 -8.00 8.68
C ILE A 372 -14.80 -7.47 7.90
N TYR A 373 -15.50 -8.33 7.18
CA TYR A 373 -16.71 -7.96 6.46
C TYR A 373 -17.83 -7.51 7.40
N ARG A 374 -18.02 -8.19 8.53
CA ARG A 374 -19.02 -7.77 9.55
C ARG A 374 -18.70 -6.40 10.15
N ALA A 375 -17.42 -6.10 10.38
CA ALA A 375 -17.00 -4.76 10.80
C ALA A 375 -17.26 -3.73 9.69
N THR A 376 -16.96 -4.08 8.43
CA THR A 376 -17.24 -3.25 7.25
C THR A 376 -18.72 -2.92 7.13
N GLU A 377 -19.63 -3.90 7.28
CA GLU A 377 -21.07 -3.68 7.28
C GLU A 377 -21.52 -2.75 8.42
N TRP A 378 -20.93 -2.90 9.62
CA TRP A 378 -21.23 -2.02 10.75
C TRP A 378 -20.85 -0.57 10.48
N TYR A 379 -19.63 -0.31 10.01
CA TYR A 379 -19.16 1.04 9.67
C TYR A 379 -19.92 1.61 8.47
N ALA A 380 -20.26 0.80 7.48
CA ALA A 380 -21.12 1.19 6.37
C ALA A 380 -22.47 1.73 6.85
N ASN A 381 -23.16 0.98 7.72
CA ASN A 381 -24.42 1.42 8.30
C ASN A 381 -24.25 2.69 9.15
N TYR A 382 -23.18 2.77 9.94
CA TYR A 382 -22.89 3.95 10.74
C TYR A 382 -22.67 5.21 9.88
N LEU A 383 -21.85 5.13 8.83
CA LEU A 383 -21.56 6.26 7.95
C LEU A 383 -22.77 6.64 7.07
N MET A 384 -23.58 5.66 6.66
CA MET A 384 -24.84 5.91 5.97
C MET A 384 -25.78 6.79 6.79
N ASN A 385 -25.93 6.49 8.08
CA ASN A 385 -26.73 7.29 9.01
C ASN A 385 -26.16 8.71 9.25
N MET A 386 -24.91 8.96 8.87
CA MET A 386 -24.26 10.27 8.92
C MET A 386 -24.34 11.04 7.58
N GLY A 387 -25.15 10.56 6.62
CA GLY A 387 -25.38 11.24 5.34
C GLY A 387 -24.40 10.87 4.23
N ILE A 388 -23.56 9.84 4.43
CA ILE A 388 -22.63 9.34 3.42
C ILE A 388 -23.30 8.28 2.56
N LYS A 389 -23.16 8.34 1.24
CA LYS A 389 -23.77 7.33 0.34
C LYS A 389 -22.88 6.10 0.28
N ILE A 390 -23.43 4.94 0.68
CA ILE A 390 -22.73 3.67 0.59
C ILE A 390 -23.27 2.86 -0.59
N TYR A 391 -22.37 2.38 -1.44
CA TYR A 391 -22.68 1.51 -2.57
C TYR A 391 -22.06 0.13 -2.35
N ILE A 392 -22.87 -0.91 -2.51
CA ILE A 392 -22.45 -2.30 -2.37
C ILE A 392 -22.28 -2.89 -3.77
N TYR A 393 -21.06 -3.28 -4.14
CA TYR A 393 -20.72 -3.79 -5.46
C TYR A 393 -21.09 -5.27 -5.62
N GLU A 394 -21.96 -5.59 -6.58
CA GLU A 394 -22.60 -6.92 -6.71
C GLU A 394 -21.98 -7.83 -7.77
N LYS A 395 -21.21 -7.29 -8.72
CA LYS A 395 -20.62 -8.08 -9.82
C LYS A 395 -19.48 -9.01 -9.38
N GLY A 396 -19.02 -8.88 -8.14
CA GLY A 396 -17.99 -9.75 -7.55
C GLY A 396 -17.32 -9.08 -6.36
N PHE A 397 -16.04 -9.37 -6.14
CA PHE A 397 -15.29 -8.79 -5.03
C PHE A 397 -14.59 -7.50 -5.43
N LEU A 398 -15.03 -6.37 -4.84
CA LEU A 398 -14.37 -5.07 -5.00
C LEU A 398 -13.13 -5.00 -4.11
N HIS A 399 -11.97 -4.82 -4.74
CA HIS A 399 -10.68 -4.69 -4.08
C HIS A 399 -9.92 -3.43 -4.51
N ALA A 400 -10.53 -2.51 -5.26
CA ALA A 400 -9.91 -1.22 -5.57
C ALA A 400 -9.62 -0.39 -4.31
N LYS A 401 -8.53 0.39 -4.32
CA LYS A 401 -8.19 1.42 -3.33
C LYS A 401 -7.97 2.72 -4.05
N THR A 402 -9.06 3.43 -4.28
CA THR A 402 -9.04 4.66 -5.05
C THR A 402 -9.86 5.72 -4.37
N VAL A 403 -9.34 6.95 -4.40
CA VAL A 403 -10.07 8.13 -3.93
C VAL A 403 -10.08 9.16 -5.05
N THR A 404 -11.22 9.80 -5.32
CA THR A 404 -11.31 10.98 -6.19
C THR A 404 -11.88 12.14 -5.42
N ILE A 405 -11.24 13.31 -5.53
CA ILE A 405 -11.64 14.55 -4.87
C ILE A 405 -11.95 15.58 -5.95
N ASP A 406 -13.21 16.02 -5.96
CA ASP A 406 -13.75 16.93 -6.98
C ASP A 406 -13.45 16.41 -8.39
N ASN A 407 -13.02 17.28 -9.31
CA ASN A 407 -12.46 16.87 -10.60
C ASN A 407 -10.95 17.16 -10.66
N ASP A 408 -10.32 17.34 -9.49
CA ASP A 408 -8.98 17.90 -9.39
C ASP A 408 -7.93 16.87 -8.98
N PHE A 409 -8.26 15.98 -8.05
CA PHE A 409 -7.28 15.06 -7.48
C PHE A 409 -7.80 13.64 -7.43
N SER A 410 -6.89 12.70 -7.52
CA SER A 410 -7.19 11.29 -7.29
C SER A 410 -6.03 10.55 -6.68
N THR A 411 -6.30 9.41 -6.05
CA THR A 411 -5.29 8.50 -5.55
C THR A 411 -5.54 7.07 -6.01
N VAL A 412 -4.46 6.35 -6.26
CA VAL A 412 -4.46 4.91 -6.51
C VAL A 412 -3.24 4.32 -5.81
N GLY A 413 -3.43 3.22 -5.10
CA GLY A 413 -2.34 2.57 -4.38
C GLY A 413 -2.77 1.33 -3.64
N SER A 414 -2.10 1.06 -2.53
CA SER A 414 -2.34 -0.11 -1.70
C SER A 414 -3.17 0.19 -0.44
N MET A 415 -3.35 1.46 -0.06
CA MET A 415 -3.93 1.84 1.23
C MET A 415 -5.44 1.57 1.27
N ASN A 416 -5.87 0.61 2.10
CA ASN A 416 -7.30 0.43 2.39
C ASN A 416 -7.80 1.53 3.33
N GLN A 417 -9.12 1.66 3.45
CA GLN A 417 -9.73 2.52 4.46
C GLN A 417 -9.94 1.79 5.80
N ASP A 418 -8.85 1.28 6.38
CA ASP A 418 -8.86 0.52 7.61
C ASP A 418 -7.70 0.86 8.58
N TYR A 419 -7.90 0.54 9.87
CA TYR A 419 -6.90 0.76 10.92
C TYR A 419 -5.52 0.16 10.60
N ARG A 420 -5.48 -0.96 9.87
CA ARG A 420 -4.21 -1.62 9.51
C ARG A 420 -3.42 -0.79 8.52
N SER A 421 -4.05 -0.32 7.44
CA SER A 421 -3.37 0.49 6.42
C SER A 421 -2.92 1.83 6.99
N TYR A 422 -3.65 2.36 7.98
CA TYR A 422 -3.29 3.63 8.62
C TYR A 422 -2.10 3.54 9.58
N LEU A 423 -1.83 2.37 10.18
CA LEU A 423 -0.94 2.27 11.34
C LEU A 423 0.01 1.09 11.38
N LEU A 424 -0.28 0.00 10.66
CA LEU A 424 0.41 -1.29 10.83
C LEU A 424 1.01 -1.83 9.53
N ASN A 425 0.49 -1.45 8.38
CA ASN A 425 1.02 -1.90 7.09
C ASN A 425 2.02 -0.88 6.53
N PHE A 426 2.96 -1.38 5.75
CA PHE A 426 3.76 -0.55 4.87
C PHE A 426 3.00 -0.36 3.56
N GLU A 427 2.63 0.89 3.26
CA GLU A 427 1.75 1.25 2.15
C GLU A 427 2.49 2.13 1.12
N ASP A 428 1.93 2.15 -0.08
CA ASP A 428 2.31 3.00 -1.21
C ASP A 428 1.03 3.60 -1.79
N GLU A 429 1.05 4.90 -2.07
CA GLU A 429 -0.09 5.62 -2.63
C GLU A 429 0.39 6.68 -3.62
N ILE A 430 -0.21 6.70 -4.80
CA ILE A 430 0.11 7.65 -5.86
C ILE A 430 -0.92 8.78 -5.80
N ILE A 431 -0.48 9.97 -5.41
CA ILE A 431 -1.32 11.17 -5.39
C ILE A 431 -1.22 11.84 -6.76
N ILE A 432 -2.34 11.97 -7.45
CA ILE A 432 -2.41 12.43 -8.84
C ILE A 432 -3.07 13.81 -8.87
N TYR A 433 -2.36 14.78 -9.46
CA TYR A 433 -2.77 16.18 -9.65
C TYR A 433 -3.09 16.43 -11.13
N ASP A 434 -4.07 15.69 -11.65
CA ASP A 434 -4.43 15.67 -13.05
C ASP A 434 -5.94 15.51 -13.23
N ASN A 435 -6.59 16.53 -13.80
CA ASN A 435 -8.05 16.52 -13.96
C ASN A 435 -8.55 15.48 -14.98
N THR A 436 -7.72 15.09 -15.95
CA THR A 436 -8.06 14.13 -16.99
C THR A 436 -8.04 12.72 -16.43
N ILE A 437 -6.98 12.38 -15.68
CA ILE A 437 -6.88 11.09 -14.97
C ILE A 437 -7.94 10.99 -13.87
N THR A 438 -8.18 12.08 -13.12
CA THR A 438 -9.24 12.13 -12.10
C THR A 438 -10.61 11.86 -12.72
N LYS A 439 -10.92 12.45 -13.88
CA LYS A 439 -12.16 12.20 -14.60
C LYS A 439 -12.29 10.73 -15.05
N GLN A 440 -11.21 10.11 -15.55
CA GLN A 440 -11.22 8.69 -15.90
C GLN A 440 -11.57 7.81 -14.69
N LEU A 441 -10.97 8.06 -13.52
CA LEU A 441 -11.29 7.32 -12.29
C LEU A 441 -12.73 7.56 -11.82
N LYS A 442 -13.27 8.76 -11.98
CA LYS A 442 -14.69 9.05 -11.70
C LYS A 442 -15.63 8.33 -12.64
N ASP A 443 -15.28 8.23 -13.91
CA ASP A 443 -16.11 7.53 -14.90
C ASP A 443 -16.05 6.00 -14.66
N ILE A 444 -14.90 5.47 -14.25
CA ILE A 444 -14.75 4.11 -13.72
C ILE A 444 -15.66 3.89 -12.50
N PHE A 445 -15.63 4.79 -11.51
CA PHE A 445 -16.49 4.71 -10.32
C PHE A 445 -17.98 4.68 -10.70
N LYS A 446 -18.41 5.54 -11.63
CA LYS A 446 -19.81 5.56 -12.10
C LYS A 446 -20.19 4.28 -12.83
N HIS A 447 -19.28 3.72 -13.62
CA HIS A 447 -19.50 2.44 -14.29
C HIS A 447 -19.66 1.31 -13.28
N ASP A 448 -18.78 1.23 -12.28
CA ASP A 448 -18.89 0.26 -11.20
C ASP A 448 -20.19 0.46 -10.39
N MET A 449 -20.63 1.71 -10.20
CA MET A 449 -21.89 2.06 -9.51
C MET A 449 -23.13 1.53 -10.23
N CYS A 450 -23.08 1.29 -11.55
CA CYS A 450 -24.18 0.63 -12.28
C CYS A 450 -24.35 -0.85 -11.88
N GLU A 451 -23.34 -1.45 -11.26
CA GLU A 451 -23.32 -2.83 -10.78
C GLU A 451 -23.46 -2.89 -9.25
N CYS A 452 -24.00 -1.82 -8.65
CA CYS A 452 -24.20 -1.69 -7.22
C CYS A 452 -25.67 -1.45 -6.88
N TYR A 453 -26.07 -1.85 -5.68
CA TYR A 453 -27.18 -1.19 -4.98
C TYR A 453 -26.63 -0.16 -3.98
N GLN A 454 -27.40 0.89 -3.74
CA GLN A 454 -27.11 1.84 -2.66
C GLN A 454 -27.72 1.28 -1.36
N LEU A 455 -26.93 1.24 -0.29
CA LEU A 455 -27.45 0.90 1.04
C LEU A 455 -28.47 1.95 1.48
N THR A 456 -29.60 1.51 2.03
CA THR A 456 -30.74 2.37 2.46
C THR A 456 -31.07 2.18 3.92
#